data_AF-A0A6V7IZE5-F1
#
_entry.id   AF-A0A6V7IZE5-F1
#
_cell.length_a   1.000
_cell.length_b   1.000
_cell.length_c   1.000
_cell.angle_alpha   90.00
_cell.angle_beta   90.00
_cell.angle_gamma   90.00
#
_symmetry.space_group_name_H-M   'P 1'
#
loop_
_entity.id
_entity.type
_entity.pdbx_description
1 polymer ?
#
loop_
_entity_poly.entity_id
_entity_poly.type
_entity_poly.pdbx_seq_one_letter_code
_entity_poly.pdbx_strand_id
1 'polypeptide(L)'
;YHAPNVVYIKTEDPDLPAFYFDPLINPISHRNSLKNSADPVLEEDEDFTLDEEVQPFLQETPLYTDNTANGIALLWAPRPFNTRSGRTRRAIDIPLVKSWYREHCPPGQPVKVRVSYQKLLKYFVLNALKHRHPKPQKKRYLFRSFKSTKFFQTTTIDWVEAGLQVCRQGYNMLNLLIHRKNLNYLHLDYNFNLKPVKTLTTKERKKSRFGNAFHLCREILRLTKLIIDSHVQYRLNNVDAFQLADGLQYIFAHVGQLTGMYRYKYKLMRQIRMCKDLKHLIYYRFNTGPVGKGP
;
A
#
# COMPACT_ATOMS: atom_id res chain seq x y z
N TYR A 1 6.21 -30.87 7.93
CA TYR A 1 5.19 -29.91 7.46
C TYR A 1 5.78 -29.18 6.26
N HIS A 2 5.58 -29.70 5.05
CA HIS A 2 6.16 -29.15 3.82
C HIS A 2 5.09 -29.15 2.72
N ALA A 3 5.08 -28.12 1.89
CA ALA A 3 4.37 -28.16 0.63
C ALA A 3 5.26 -28.87 -0.41
N PRO A 4 4.68 -29.55 -1.43
CA PRO A 4 5.45 -30.01 -2.58
C PRO A 4 6.25 -28.86 -3.19
N ASN A 5 7.52 -29.10 -3.49
CA ASN A 5 8.36 -28.08 -4.11
C ASN A 5 7.84 -27.78 -5.51
N VAL A 6 7.46 -26.53 -5.73
CA VAL A 6 7.05 -26.05 -7.04
C VAL A 6 8.29 -25.88 -7.90
N VAL A 7 8.42 -26.72 -8.94
CA VAL A 7 9.52 -26.72 -9.90
C VAL A 7 9.13 -25.99 -11.18
N TYR A 8 8.77 -24.72 -11.04
CA TYR A 8 8.38 -23.87 -12.17
C TYR A 8 9.62 -23.17 -12.78
N ILE A 9 9.80 -23.32 -14.09
CA ILE A 9 10.85 -22.65 -14.86
C ILE A 9 10.26 -21.42 -15.54
N LYS A 10 10.92 -20.28 -15.37
CA LYS A 10 10.54 -19.03 -16.04
C LYS A 10 11.26 -18.93 -17.36
N THR A 11 10.50 -18.76 -18.43
CA THR A 11 11.00 -18.47 -19.77
C THR A 11 11.39 -16.99 -19.84
N GLU A 12 12.67 -16.70 -20.08
CA GLU A 12 13.15 -15.32 -20.27
C GLU A 12 13.14 -14.91 -21.75
N ASP A 13 13.23 -15.89 -22.67
CA ASP A 13 13.22 -15.69 -24.11
C ASP A 13 11.83 -16.04 -24.70
N PRO A 14 11.08 -15.07 -25.26
CA PRO A 14 9.78 -15.32 -25.87
C PRO A 14 9.85 -16.05 -27.21
N ASP A 15 11.04 -16.17 -27.83
CA ASP A 15 11.21 -16.83 -29.13
C ASP A 15 11.21 -18.37 -28.99
N LEU A 16 11.38 -18.88 -27.77
CA LEU A 16 11.28 -20.32 -27.48
C LEU A 16 9.81 -20.76 -27.42
N PRO A 17 9.49 -22.00 -27.87
CA PRO A 17 8.12 -22.49 -27.85
C PRO A 17 7.60 -22.65 -26.42
N ALA A 18 6.28 -22.62 -26.20
CA ALA A 18 5.72 -22.63 -24.83
C ALA A 18 6.04 -23.92 -24.05
N PHE A 19 6.23 -25.04 -24.75
CA PHE A 19 6.66 -26.30 -24.19
C PHE A 19 7.98 -26.71 -24.84
N TYR A 20 9.07 -26.66 -24.07
CA TYR A 20 10.38 -27.14 -24.49
C TYR A 20 11.12 -27.78 -23.32
N PHE A 21 12.14 -28.56 -23.65
CA PHE A 21 13.04 -29.13 -22.66
C PHE A 21 14.10 -28.09 -22.29
N ASP A 22 13.87 -27.38 -21.18
CA ASP A 22 14.76 -26.32 -20.72
C ASP A 22 16.12 -26.90 -20.26
N PRO A 23 17.26 -26.23 -20.56
CA PRO A 23 18.59 -26.68 -20.13
C PRO A 23 18.76 -26.86 -18.62
N LEU A 24 17.91 -26.25 -17.78
CA LEU A 24 17.89 -26.46 -16.34
C LEU A 24 17.30 -27.82 -15.93
N ILE A 25 16.58 -28.49 -16.84
CA ILE A 25 16.01 -29.82 -16.60
C ILE A 25 17.10 -30.87 -16.83
N ASN A 26 17.30 -31.74 -15.85
CA ASN A 26 18.24 -32.85 -15.99
C ASN A 26 17.80 -33.79 -17.12
N PRO A 27 18.68 -34.14 -18.07
CA PRO A 27 18.33 -35.01 -19.20
C PRO A 27 17.90 -36.39 -18.72
N ILE A 28 16.87 -36.93 -19.36
CA ILE A 28 16.38 -38.28 -19.07
C ILE A 28 17.33 -39.29 -19.73
N SER A 29 18.11 -40.02 -18.94
CA SER A 29 18.97 -41.09 -19.43
C SER A 29 18.24 -42.43 -19.31
N HIS A 30 17.81 -42.99 -20.44
CA HIS A 30 17.23 -44.33 -20.46
C HIS A 30 18.34 -45.38 -20.43
N ARG A 31 18.65 -45.93 -19.24
CA ARG A 31 19.74 -46.92 -19.04
C ARG A 31 19.25 -48.36 -18.84
N ASN A 32 17.94 -48.60 -18.93
CA ASN A 32 17.39 -49.94 -18.82
C ASN A 32 17.48 -50.65 -20.18
N SER A 33 18.39 -51.62 -20.28
CA SER A 33 18.55 -52.51 -21.45
C SER A 33 17.60 -53.71 -21.41
N LEU A 34 17.04 -54.02 -20.24
CA LEU A 34 15.96 -54.98 -20.09
C LEU A 34 14.68 -54.32 -20.60
N LYS A 35 14.33 -54.55 -21.87
CA LYS A 35 12.93 -54.40 -22.31
C LYS A 35 12.12 -55.31 -21.40
N ASN A 36 11.35 -54.75 -20.48
CA ASN A 36 10.33 -55.54 -19.79
C ASN A 36 9.39 -56.05 -20.89
N SER A 37 9.50 -57.32 -21.25
CA SER A 37 8.58 -58.03 -22.15
C SER A 37 7.19 -58.24 -21.53
N ALA A 38 6.84 -57.39 -20.55
CA ALA A 38 5.63 -57.47 -19.74
C ALA A 38 4.57 -56.44 -20.15
N ASP A 39 4.90 -55.48 -21.02
CA ASP A 39 3.86 -54.77 -21.77
C ASP A 39 3.49 -55.69 -22.94
N PRO A 40 2.31 -56.32 -22.94
CA PRO A 40 1.86 -57.13 -24.06
C PRO A 40 1.62 -56.16 -25.22
N VAL A 41 2.65 -55.97 -26.04
CA VAL A 41 2.46 -55.46 -27.39
C VAL A 41 1.67 -56.56 -28.07
N LEU A 42 0.38 -56.32 -28.29
CA LEU A 42 -0.44 -57.19 -29.12
C LEU A 42 0.30 -57.26 -30.47
N GLU A 43 0.65 -58.49 -30.90
CA GLU A 43 1.08 -58.69 -32.28
C GLU A 43 0.00 -58.09 -33.18
N GLU A 44 0.39 -57.49 -34.31
CA GLU A 44 -0.53 -56.77 -35.20
C GLU A 44 -1.71 -57.68 -35.58
N ASP A 45 -2.80 -57.60 -34.82
CA ASP A 45 -4.06 -58.26 -35.09
C ASP A 45 -4.63 -57.47 -36.27
N GLU A 46 -4.39 -57.95 -37.50
CA GLU A 46 -4.83 -57.32 -38.76
C GLU A 46 -6.37 -57.08 -38.78
N ASP A 47 -7.11 -57.72 -37.87
CA ASP A 47 -8.56 -57.61 -37.68
C ASP A 47 -9.01 -56.41 -36.83
N PHE A 48 -8.14 -55.76 -36.05
CA PHE A 48 -8.50 -54.60 -35.22
C PHE A 48 -8.11 -53.29 -35.90
N THR A 49 -9.10 -52.59 -36.45
CA THR A 49 -8.95 -51.25 -37.01
C THR A 49 -9.85 -50.27 -36.26
N LEU A 50 -9.36 -49.03 -36.12
CA LEU A 50 -10.19 -47.93 -35.64
C LEU A 50 -11.06 -47.42 -36.80
N ASP A 51 -12.30 -47.06 -36.51
CA ASP A 51 -13.20 -46.44 -37.51
C ASP A 51 -12.57 -45.17 -38.10
N GLU A 52 -12.88 -44.86 -39.37
CA GLU A 52 -12.29 -43.72 -40.10
C GLU A 52 -12.56 -42.36 -39.42
N GLU A 53 -13.67 -42.25 -38.69
CA GLU A 53 -14.05 -41.06 -37.93
C GLU A 53 -13.26 -40.89 -36.62
N VAL A 54 -12.55 -41.92 -36.18
CA VAL A 54 -11.76 -41.89 -34.94
C VAL A 54 -10.44 -41.19 -35.19
N GLN A 55 -10.31 -40.00 -34.61
CA GLN A 55 -9.11 -39.17 -34.65
C GLN A 55 -8.72 -38.74 -33.23
N PRO A 56 -7.47 -38.27 -33.01
CA PRO A 56 -7.11 -37.64 -31.76
C PRO A 56 -8.03 -36.46 -31.44
N PHE A 57 -8.56 -36.38 -30.22
CA PHE A 57 -9.63 -35.45 -29.81
C PHE A 57 -9.46 -33.97 -30.23
N LEU A 58 -8.23 -33.47 -30.28
CA LEU A 58 -7.92 -32.04 -30.49
C LEU A 58 -6.95 -31.83 -31.66
N GLN A 59 -6.97 -32.70 -32.66
CA GLN A 59 -6.04 -32.69 -33.80
C GLN A 59 -6.04 -31.35 -34.57
N GLU A 60 -7.17 -30.65 -34.64
CA GLU A 60 -7.28 -29.35 -35.33
C GLU A 60 -6.68 -28.18 -34.55
N THR A 61 -6.51 -28.31 -33.23
CA THR A 61 -6.02 -27.22 -32.38
C THR A 61 -4.49 -27.31 -32.20
N PRO A 62 -3.75 -26.20 -32.32
CA PRO A 62 -2.30 -26.23 -32.11
C PRO A 62 -1.97 -26.49 -30.64
N LEU A 63 -0.85 -27.16 -30.40
CA LEU A 63 -0.39 -27.52 -29.05
C LEU A 63 -0.21 -26.30 -28.13
N TYR A 64 0.26 -25.18 -28.68
CA TYR A 64 0.41 -23.92 -27.97
C TYR A 64 0.16 -22.73 -28.90
N THR A 65 -0.03 -21.56 -28.28
CA THR A 65 -0.21 -20.26 -28.93
C THR A 65 0.74 -19.25 -28.29
N ASP A 66 0.84 -18.06 -28.87
CA ASP A 66 1.68 -16.96 -28.37
C ASP A 66 1.38 -16.59 -26.89
N ASN A 67 0.15 -16.85 -26.43
CA ASN A 67 -0.29 -16.51 -25.07
C ASN A 67 -0.18 -17.68 -24.08
N THR A 68 0.18 -18.88 -24.52
CA THR A 68 0.19 -20.07 -23.66
C THR A 68 1.25 -19.94 -22.56
N ALA A 69 2.49 -19.55 -22.89
CA ALA A 69 3.56 -19.34 -21.91
C ALA A 69 3.21 -18.26 -20.87
N ASN A 70 2.62 -17.15 -21.32
CA ASN A 70 2.15 -16.08 -20.44
C ASN A 70 1.03 -16.54 -19.49
N GLY A 71 0.08 -17.34 -19.99
CA GLY A 71 -0.99 -17.91 -19.18
C GLY A 71 -0.47 -18.88 -18.12
N ILE A 72 0.51 -19.71 -18.48
CA ILE A 72 1.26 -20.60 -17.59
C ILE A 72 1.97 -19.75 -16.52
N ALA A 73 2.69 -18.69 -16.88
CA ALA A 73 3.37 -17.82 -15.93
C ALA A 73 2.43 -17.14 -14.91
N LEU A 74 1.22 -16.74 -15.34
CA LEU A 74 0.21 -16.16 -14.46
C LEU A 74 -0.29 -17.14 -13.40
N LEU A 75 -0.22 -18.46 -13.63
CA LEU A 75 -0.63 -19.48 -12.67
C LEU A 75 0.18 -19.39 -11.37
N TRP A 76 1.49 -19.11 -11.47
CA TRP A 76 2.40 -18.97 -10.33
C TRP A 76 2.65 -17.51 -9.91
N ALA A 77 1.86 -16.56 -10.42
CA ALA A 77 1.96 -15.17 -10.03
C ALA A 77 1.45 -14.95 -8.58
N PRO A 78 1.94 -13.92 -7.86
CA PRO A 78 1.39 -13.58 -6.56
C PRO A 78 -0.02 -13.03 -6.69
N ARG A 79 -0.87 -13.21 -5.67
CA ARG A 79 -2.11 -12.46 -5.55
C ARG A 79 -1.78 -10.95 -5.58
N PRO A 80 -2.39 -10.14 -6.47
CA PRO A 80 -3.68 -10.36 -7.15
C PRO A 80 -3.64 -10.91 -8.59
N PHE A 81 -2.47 -11.21 -9.14
CA PHE A 81 -2.29 -11.46 -10.58
C PHE A 81 -2.66 -12.88 -11.01
N ASN A 82 -2.72 -13.85 -10.10
CA ASN A 82 -3.10 -15.24 -10.38
C ASN A 82 -4.61 -15.49 -10.49
N THR A 83 -5.44 -14.43 -10.57
CA THR A 83 -6.89 -14.56 -10.67
C THR A 83 -7.42 -13.72 -11.83
N ARG A 84 -8.30 -14.31 -12.66
CA ARG A 84 -8.90 -13.64 -13.82
C ARG A 84 -9.93 -12.57 -13.46
N SER A 85 -10.60 -12.72 -12.31
CA SER A 85 -11.60 -11.79 -11.82
C SER A 85 -11.48 -11.62 -10.31
N GLY A 86 -11.96 -10.48 -9.80
CA GLY A 86 -11.87 -10.16 -8.38
C GLY A 86 -12.76 -8.99 -7.98
N ARG A 87 -12.83 -8.74 -6.67
CA ARG A 87 -13.59 -7.62 -6.12
C ARG A 87 -12.71 -6.38 -6.00
N THR A 88 -13.24 -5.23 -6.42
CA THR A 88 -12.58 -3.93 -6.20
C THR A 88 -12.31 -3.69 -4.72
N ARG A 89 -11.12 -3.18 -4.41
CA ARG A 89 -10.67 -2.90 -3.03
C ARG A 89 -10.42 -1.40 -2.87
N ARG A 90 -10.47 -0.91 -1.63
CA ARG A 90 -10.10 0.48 -1.33
C ARG A 90 -8.58 0.63 -1.47
N ALA A 91 -8.11 1.80 -1.89
CA ALA A 91 -6.68 2.09 -2.02
C ALA A 91 -5.90 1.82 -0.70
N ILE A 92 -6.48 2.17 0.44
CA ILE A 92 -5.87 1.95 1.78
C ILE A 92 -5.71 0.47 2.16
N ASP A 93 -6.45 -0.45 1.51
CA ASP A 93 -6.41 -1.88 1.82
C ASP A 93 -5.33 -2.63 1.01
N ILE A 94 -4.57 -1.93 0.15
CA ILE A 94 -3.54 -2.49 -0.72
C ILE A 94 -2.16 -2.12 -0.16
N PRO A 95 -1.51 -3.00 0.64
CA PRO A 95 -0.21 -2.70 1.21
C PRO A 95 0.91 -3.12 0.24
N LEU A 96 1.32 -2.20 -0.64
CA LEU A 96 2.29 -2.45 -1.72
C LEU A 96 3.61 -3.07 -1.22
N VAL A 97 4.13 -2.57 -0.09
CA VAL A 97 5.43 -2.97 0.46
C VAL A 97 5.35 -4.13 1.45
N LYS A 98 4.19 -4.81 1.56
CA LYS A 98 3.96 -5.86 2.57
C LYS A 98 4.80 -7.10 2.36
N SER A 99 5.00 -7.54 1.12
CA SER A 99 5.85 -8.70 0.81
C SER A 99 7.29 -8.45 1.25
N TRP A 100 7.80 -7.24 1.04
CA TRP A 100 9.21 -6.91 1.26
C TRP A 100 9.68 -7.18 2.69
N TYR A 101 8.89 -6.81 3.71
CA TYR A 101 9.27 -7.04 5.12
C TYR A 101 8.80 -8.38 5.70
N ARG A 102 8.06 -9.18 4.91
CA ARG A 102 7.70 -10.56 5.27
C ARG A 102 8.78 -11.55 4.88
N GLU A 103 9.59 -11.20 3.89
CA GLU A 103 10.83 -11.90 3.55
C GLU A 103 11.96 -11.55 4.55
N HIS A 104 13.01 -12.36 4.55
CA HIS A 104 14.22 -12.02 5.29
C HIS A 104 14.85 -10.74 4.75
N CYS A 105 15.41 -9.92 5.64
CA CYS A 105 16.16 -8.75 5.22
C CYS A 105 17.35 -9.19 4.36
N PRO A 106 17.60 -8.53 3.21
CA PRO A 106 18.79 -8.84 2.40
C PRO A 106 20.09 -8.74 3.22
N PRO A 107 21.09 -9.59 2.92
CA PRO A 107 22.39 -9.55 3.58
C PRO A 107 23.09 -8.21 3.32
N GLY A 108 24.04 -7.83 4.19
CA GLY A 108 24.82 -6.58 4.04
C GLY A 108 24.07 -5.28 4.40
N GLN A 109 22.78 -5.33 4.72
CA GLN A 109 21.99 -4.15 5.06
C GLN A 109 22.35 -3.56 6.44
N PRO A 110 22.41 -2.23 6.64
CA PRO A 110 22.77 -1.63 7.93
C PRO A 110 21.82 -1.99 9.09
N VAL A 111 22.34 -1.91 10.33
CA VAL A 111 21.59 -2.23 11.56
C VAL A 111 20.22 -1.55 11.61
N LYS A 112 20.14 -0.26 11.26
CA LYS A 112 18.88 0.50 11.29
C LYS A 112 17.79 -0.11 10.39
N VAL A 113 18.15 -0.70 9.26
CA VAL A 113 17.22 -1.33 8.32
C VAL A 113 16.76 -2.67 8.88
N ARG A 114 17.70 -3.48 9.39
CA ARG A 114 17.40 -4.78 10.02
C ARG A 114 16.42 -4.63 11.19
N VAL A 115 16.64 -3.63 12.04
CA VAL A 115 15.72 -3.31 13.15
C VAL A 115 14.34 -2.87 12.64
N SER A 116 14.27 -2.13 11.53
CA SER A 116 13.00 -1.73 10.93
C SER A 116 12.22 -2.91 10.34
N TYR A 117 12.88 -3.86 9.66
CA TYR A 117 12.25 -5.11 9.22
C TYR A 117 11.65 -5.87 10.41
N GLN A 118 12.42 -6.06 11.48
CA GLN A 118 11.95 -6.73 12.69
C GLN A 118 10.72 -6.05 13.30
N LYS A 119 10.72 -4.72 13.38
CA LYS A 119 9.59 -3.94 13.93
C LYS A 119 8.34 -4.02 13.04
N LEU A 120 8.49 -3.95 11.72
CA LEU A 120 7.37 -4.11 10.78
C LEU A 120 6.78 -5.50 10.86
N LEU A 121 7.61 -6.53 10.95
CA LEU A 121 7.17 -7.91 11.16
C LEU A 121 6.46 -8.06 12.51
N LYS A 122 6.97 -7.45 13.58
CA LYS A 122 6.28 -7.39 14.89
C LYS A 122 4.90 -6.76 14.78
N TYR A 123 4.74 -5.65 14.06
CA TYR A 123 3.42 -5.05 13.85
C TYR A 123 2.49 -5.98 13.07
N PHE A 124 3.00 -6.66 12.04
CA PHE A 124 2.24 -7.63 11.26
C PHE A 124 1.73 -8.78 12.13
N VAL A 125 2.62 -9.42 12.91
CA VAL A 125 2.26 -10.52 13.82
C VAL A 125 1.29 -10.06 14.90
N LEU A 126 1.50 -8.90 15.52
CA LEU A 126 0.57 -8.36 16.52
C LEU A 126 -0.82 -8.08 15.96
N ASN A 127 -0.91 -7.62 14.71
CA ASN A 127 -2.19 -7.41 14.04
C ASN A 127 -2.90 -8.74 13.76
N ALA A 128 -2.17 -9.78 13.36
CA ALA A 128 -2.72 -11.11 13.11
C ALA A 128 -3.16 -11.80 14.42
N LEU A 129 -2.31 -11.76 15.46
CA LEU A 129 -2.57 -12.38 16.76
C LEU A 129 -3.79 -11.78 17.47
N LYS A 130 -3.96 -10.46 17.38
CA LYS A 130 -5.09 -9.75 18.02
C LYS A 130 -6.29 -9.58 17.09
N HIS A 131 -6.28 -10.21 15.92
CA HIS A 131 -7.40 -10.16 15.00
C HIS A 131 -8.60 -10.89 15.61
N ARG A 132 -9.75 -10.21 15.65
CA ARG A 132 -11.04 -10.80 16.01
C ARG A 132 -11.98 -10.60 14.83
N HIS A 133 -12.79 -11.62 14.52
CA HIS A 133 -13.81 -11.49 13.49
C HIS A 133 -14.71 -10.27 13.78
N PRO A 134 -14.98 -9.42 12.76
CA PRO A 134 -15.87 -8.28 12.95
C PRO A 134 -17.24 -8.73 13.44
N LYS A 135 -17.68 -8.20 14.58
CA LYS A 135 -19.03 -8.49 15.10
C LYS A 135 -20.08 -7.92 14.13
N PRO A 136 -21.18 -8.63 13.84
CA PRO A 136 -22.28 -8.04 13.10
C PRO A 136 -22.81 -6.82 13.85
N GLN A 137 -23.00 -5.72 13.13
CA GLN A 137 -23.48 -4.45 13.67
C GLN A 137 -24.48 -3.82 12.69
N LYS A 138 -25.44 -3.04 13.21
CA LYS A 138 -26.35 -2.27 12.38
C LYS A 138 -25.56 -1.23 11.58
N LYS A 139 -25.69 -1.24 10.25
CA LYS A 139 -25.01 -0.28 9.37
C LYS A 139 -25.57 1.13 9.61
N ARG A 140 -24.72 2.06 10.07
CA ARG A 140 -25.07 3.48 10.28
C ARG A 140 -24.40 4.32 9.18
N TYR A 141 -25.21 4.90 8.29
CA TYR A 141 -24.72 5.64 7.13
C TYR A 141 -24.74 7.17 7.38
N LEU A 142 -23.71 7.69 8.06
CA LEU A 142 -23.66 9.09 8.51
C LEU A 142 -23.92 10.11 7.38
N PHE A 143 -23.22 10.00 6.25
CA PHE A 143 -23.38 10.95 5.15
C PHE A 143 -24.71 10.81 4.41
N ARG A 144 -25.35 9.62 4.42
CA ARG A 144 -26.72 9.48 3.90
C ARG A 144 -27.71 10.21 4.80
N SER A 145 -27.52 10.12 6.11
CA SER A 145 -28.33 10.84 7.10
C SER A 145 -28.15 12.36 7.03
N PHE A 146 -26.95 12.86 6.69
CA PHE A 146 -26.77 14.30 6.46
C PHE A 146 -27.44 14.76 5.17
N LYS A 147 -27.23 14.02 4.07
CA LYS A 147 -27.83 14.32 2.76
C LYS A 147 -29.36 14.33 2.78
N SER A 148 -30.00 13.56 3.66
CA SER A 148 -31.46 13.56 3.78
C SER A 148 -32.03 14.82 4.45
N THR A 149 -31.20 15.68 5.05
CA THR A 149 -31.65 16.92 5.69
C THR A 149 -31.52 18.11 4.74
N LYS A 150 -32.36 19.14 4.91
CA LYS A 150 -32.33 20.37 4.11
C LYS A 150 -31.04 21.20 4.24
N PHE A 151 -30.23 20.94 5.27
CA PHE A 151 -29.03 21.71 5.57
C PHE A 151 -27.80 21.32 4.73
N PHE A 152 -27.83 20.17 4.05
CA PHE A 152 -26.70 19.66 3.27
C PHE A 152 -27.07 19.49 1.80
N GLN A 153 -26.27 20.11 0.93
CA GLN A 153 -26.36 19.96 -0.52
C GLN A 153 -25.19 19.11 -1.04
N THR A 154 -25.33 18.55 -2.24
CA THR A 154 -24.28 17.74 -2.90
C THR A 154 -23.83 18.45 -4.17
N THR A 155 -22.52 18.52 -4.38
CA THR A 155 -21.91 19.05 -5.60
C THR A 155 -20.66 18.23 -5.95
N THR A 156 -20.10 18.47 -7.14
CA THR A 156 -18.80 17.96 -7.58
C THR A 156 -17.83 19.13 -7.71
N ILE A 157 -16.66 19.03 -7.09
CA ILE A 157 -15.65 20.09 -7.07
C ILE A 157 -14.25 19.47 -7.18
N ASP A 158 -13.26 20.29 -7.55
CA ASP A 158 -11.85 19.88 -7.55
C ASP A 158 -11.40 19.51 -6.14
N TRP A 159 -10.53 18.51 -6.02
CA TRP A 159 -10.00 18.05 -4.74
C TRP A 159 -9.19 19.14 -4.03
N VAL A 160 -8.44 19.94 -4.78
CA VAL A 160 -7.67 21.06 -4.21
C VAL A 160 -8.60 22.16 -3.69
N GLU A 161 -9.68 22.45 -4.43
CA GLU A 161 -10.71 23.39 -3.99
C GLU A 161 -11.37 22.90 -2.69
N ALA A 162 -11.80 21.64 -2.63
CA ALA A 162 -12.35 21.04 -1.43
C ALA A 162 -11.37 21.10 -0.25
N GLY A 163 -10.10 20.82 -0.49
CA GLY A 163 -9.02 20.89 0.51
C GLY A 163 -8.82 22.30 1.08
N LEU A 164 -8.80 23.31 0.21
CA LEU A 164 -8.71 24.72 0.62
C LEU A 164 -9.92 25.15 1.43
N GLN A 165 -11.13 24.73 1.03
CA GLN A 165 -12.36 25.01 1.79
C GLN A 165 -12.30 24.37 3.18
N VAL A 166 -11.87 23.10 3.30
CA VAL A 166 -11.71 22.42 4.60
C VAL A 166 -10.71 23.13 5.49
N CYS A 167 -9.56 23.58 4.94
CA CYS A 167 -8.56 24.33 5.70
C CYS A 167 -9.12 25.66 6.23
N ARG A 168 -9.83 26.41 5.38
CA ARG A 168 -10.47 27.69 5.74
C ARG A 168 -11.55 27.50 6.80
N GLN A 169 -12.41 26.50 6.63
CA GLN A 169 -13.46 26.15 7.60
C GLN A 169 -12.84 25.77 8.95
N GLY A 170 -11.81 24.93 8.96
CA GLY A 170 -11.09 24.55 10.17
C GLY A 170 -10.46 25.74 10.90
N TYR A 171 -9.82 26.65 10.16
CA TYR A 171 -9.28 27.89 10.71
C TYR A 171 -10.36 28.74 11.37
N ASN A 172 -11.48 28.99 10.66
CA ASN A 172 -12.58 29.79 11.15
C ASN A 172 -13.24 29.17 12.40
N MET A 173 -13.45 27.84 12.41
CA MET A 173 -14.02 27.14 13.57
C MET A 173 -13.16 27.30 14.82
N LEU A 174 -11.83 27.16 14.69
CA LEU A 174 -10.93 27.34 15.83
C LEU A 174 -10.85 28.80 16.26
N ASN A 175 -10.84 29.74 15.32
CA ASN A 175 -10.77 31.16 15.63
C ASN A 175 -12.06 31.66 16.31
N LEU A 176 -13.23 31.23 15.83
CA LEU A 176 -14.52 31.50 16.47
C LEU A 176 -14.55 30.98 17.92
N LEU A 177 -13.90 29.85 18.21
CA LEU A 177 -13.80 29.34 19.58
C LEU A 177 -12.90 30.21 20.47
N ILE A 178 -11.80 30.76 19.92
CA ILE A 178 -10.91 31.70 20.63
C ILE A 178 -11.68 32.99 20.96
N HIS A 179 -12.37 33.55 19.97
CA HIS A 179 -13.18 34.76 20.16
C HIS A 179 -14.37 34.54 21.10
N ARG A 180 -15.08 33.40 20.99
CA ARG A 180 -16.18 33.05 21.91
C ARG A 180 -15.73 32.96 23.37
N LYS A 181 -14.46 32.62 23.63
CA LYS A 181 -13.86 32.60 24.97
C LYS A 181 -13.29 33.96 25.41
N ASN A 182 -13.44 35.00 24.60
CA ASN A 182 -12.90 36.34 24.82
C ASN A 182 -11.38 36.31 25.08
N LEU A 183 -10.63 35.63 24.21
CA LEU A 183 -9.17 35.48 24.29
C LEU A 183 -8.46 36.34 23.23
N ASN A 184 -8.73 37.65 23.24
CA ASN A 184 -8.23 38.60 22.21
C ASN A 184 -6.70 38.77 22.21
N TYR A 185 -6.03 38.30 23.25
CA TYR A 185 -4.57 38.28 23.40
C TYR A 185 -3.92 37.01 22.81
N LEU A 186 -4.70 36.15 22.15
CA LEU A 186 -4.21 35.03 21.37
C LEU A 186 -4.47 35.25 19.88
N HIS A 187 -3.52 34.87 19.06
CA HIS A 187 -3.63 34.86 17.62
C HIS A 187 -3.38 33.45 17.08
N LEU A 188 -4.30 32.96 16.25
CA LEU A 188 -4.10 31.75 15.47
C LEU A 188 -3.67 32.17 14.05
N ASP A 189 -2.46 31.79 13.64
CA ASP A 189 -2.00 32.05 12.27
C ASP A 189 -2.57 31.02 11.28
N TYR A 190 -2.48 31.30 9.98
CA TYR A 190 -3.03 30.45 8.92
C TYR A 190 -2.32 29.09 8.78
N ASN A 191 -1.15 28.93 9.40
CA ASN A 191 -0.42 27.66 9.52
C ASN A 191 -0.75 26.95 10.84
N PHE A 192 -1.83 27.37 11.51
CA PHE A 192 -2.35 26.81 12.75
C PHE A 192 -1.39 26.91 13.94
N ASN A 193 -0.47 27.87 13.97
CA ASN A 193 0.28 28.21 15.18
C ASN A 193 -0.54 29.15 16.07
N LEU A 194 -0.70 28.78 17.34
CA LEU A 194 -1.32 29.61 18.35
C LEU A 194 -0.21 30.38 19.08
N LYS A 195 -0.25 31.71 18.98
CA LYS A 195 0.77 32.61 19.56
C LYS A 195 0.09 33.66 20.45
N PRO A 196 0.71 34.07 21.56
CA PRO A 196 0.25 35.22 22.31
C PRO A 196 0.58 36.51 21.55
N VAL A 197 -0.33 37.48 21.52
CA VAL A 197 -0.12 38.79 20.88
C VAL A 197 0.77 39.70 21.73
N LYS A 198 0.69 39.52 23.05
CA LYS A 198 1.46 40.23 24.07
C LYS A 198 1.89 39.27 25.17
N THR A 199 2.83 39.68 26.01
CA THR A 199 3.16 38.93 27.23
C THR A 199 1.92 38.79 28.12
N LEU A 200 1.53 37.56 28.43
CA LEU A 200 0.30 37.27 29.16
C LEU A 200 0.51 37.39 30.66
N THR A 201 -0.44 38.02 31.34
CA THR A 201 -0.54 37.96 32.80
C THR A 201 -0.81 36.52 33.27
N THR A 202 -0.55 36.24 34.54
CA THR A 202 -0.85 34.92 35.13
C THR A 202 -2.33 34.54 35.01
N LYS A 203 -3.24 35.53 35.13
CA LYS A 203 -4.70 35.35 34.94
C LYS A 203 -5.06 35.02 33.50
N GLU A 204 -4.54 35.78 32.53
CA GLU A 204 -4.74 35.52 31.10
C GLU A 204 -4.19 34.14 30.71
N ARG A 205 -2.99 33.78 31.18
CA ARG A 205 -2.36 32.47 30.93
C ARG A 205 -3.17 31.30 31.47
N LYS A 206 -3.73 31.43 32.68
CA LYS A 206 -4.62 30.40 33.26
C LYS A 206 -5.93 30.28 32.45
N LYS A 207 -6.53 31.40 32.05
CA LYS A 207 -7.78 31.45 31.27
C LYS A 207 -7.64 30.88 29.84
N SER A 208 -6.50 31.14 29.20
CA SER A 208 -6.21 30.73 27.82
C SER A 208 -5.68 29.32 27.65
N ARG A 209 -5.48 28.56 28.73
CA ARG A 209 -4.93 27.21 28.68
C ARG A 209 -5.93 26.23 28.05
N PHE A 210 -5.78 26.01 26.75
CA PHE A 210 -6.56 25.00 26.03
C PHE A 210 -6.14 23.57 26.39
N GLY A 211 -7.10 22.66 26.33
CA GLY A 211 -6.88 21.23 26.56
C GLY A 211 -6.43 20.48 25.30
N ASN A 212 -6.20 19.17 25.47
CA ASN A 212 -5.71 18.30 24.39
C ASN A 212 -6.66 18.24 23.18
N ALA A 213 -7.98 18.36 23.37
CA ALA A 213 -8.93 18.30 22.26
C ALA A 213 -8.70 19.41 21.22
N PHE A 214 -8.57 20.65 21.70
CA PHE A 214 -8.31 21.81 20.84
C PHE A 214 -6.97 21.66 20.12
N HIS A 215 -5.90 21.37 20.88
CA HIS A 215 -4.57 21.29 20.30
C HIS A 215 -4.38 20.10 19.36
N LEU A 216 -4.96 18.94 19.66
CA LEU A 216 -4.92 17.78 18.76
C LEU A 216 -5.66 18.07 17.46
N CYS A 217 -6.85 18.68 17.52
CA CYS A 217 -7.61 19.09 16.33
C CYS A 217 -6.82 20.11 15.49
N ARG A 218 -6.24 21.13 16.14
CA ARG A 218 -5.38 22.13 15.50
C ARG A 218 -4.20 21.49 14.76
N GLU A 219 -3.51 20.53 15.37
CA GLU A 219 -2.38 19.85 14.73
C GLU A 219 -2.80 18.92 13.58
N ILE A 220 -4.00 18.33 13.63
CA ILE A 220 -4.57 17.57 12.50
C ILE A 220 -4.85 18.51 11.32
N LEU A 221 -5.43 19.68 11.60
CA LEU A 221 -5.67 20.70 10.57
C LEU A 221 -4.35 21.24 10.00
N ARG A 222 -3.31 21.40 10.84
CA ARG A 222 -1.95 21.73 10.37
C ARG A 222 -1.40 20.69 9.41
N LEU A 223 -1.48 19.40 9.74
CA LEU A 223 -1.04 18.33 8.84
C LEU A 223 -1.82 18.35 7.51
N THR A 224 -3.13 18.55 7.59
CA THR A 224 -4.00 18.64 6.40
C THR A 224 -3.59 19.82 5.54
N LYS A 225 -3.37 20.99 6.15
CA LYS A 225 -2.92 22.21 5.47
C LYS A 225 -1.59 22.01 4.74
N LEU A 226 -0.61 21.35 5.36
CA LEU A 226 0.66 21.03 4.71
C LEU A 226 0.47 20.20 3.43
N ILE A 227 -0.39 19.19 3.47
CA ILE A 227 -0.69 18.35 2.31
C ILE A 227 -1.37 19.16 1.21
N ILE A 228 -2.41 19.94 1.55
CA ILE A 228 -3.14 20.76 0.59
C ILE A 228 -2.22 21.82 -0.03
N ASP A 229 -1.39 22.50 0.77
CA ASP A 229 -0.45 23.51 0.27
C ASP A 229 0.57 22.92 -0.70
N SER A 230 1.08 21.70 -0.45
CA SER A 230 1.94 21.01 -1.42
C SER A 230 1.24 20.83 -2.77
N HIS A 231 -0.03 20.40 -2.77
CA HIS A 231 -0.82 20.29 -4.00
C HIS A 231 -1.12 21.65 -4.64
N VAL A 232 -1.33 22.71 -3.85
CA VAL A 232 -1.53 24.06 -4.37
C VAL A 232 -0.26 24.55 -5.07
N GLN A 233 0.92 24.36 -4.48
CA GLN A 233 2.19 24.75 -5.10
C GLN A 233 2.43 24.02 -6.43
N TYR A 234 2.10 22.72 -6.48
CA TYR A 234 2.13 21.95 -7.72
C TYR A 234 1.15 22.52 -8.77
N ARG A 235 -0.08 22.84 -8.39
CA ARG A 235 -1.10 23.38 -9.30
C ARG A 235 -0.83 24.81 -9.77
N LEU A 236 -0.03 25.56 -9.02
CA LEU A 236 0.49 26.87 -9.41
C LEU A 236 1.74 26.76 -10.29
N ASN A 237 2.19 25.55 -10.64
CA ASN A 237 3.40 25.28 -11.42
C ASN A 237 4.70 25.81 -10.76
N ASN A 238 4.70 25.99 -9.43
CA ASN A 238 5.90 26.38 -8.68
C ASN A 238 6.81 25.19 -8.36
N VAL A 239 6.27 23.97 -8.41
CA VAL A 239 6.91 22.72 -8.01
C VAL A 239 6.53 21.65 -9.03
N ASP A 240 7.47 20.76 -9.38
CA ASP A 240 7.21 19.68 -10.34
C ASP A 240 6.43 18.50 -9.71
N ALA A 241 6.04 17.52 -10.53
CA ALA A 241 5.29 16.35 -10.06
C ALA A 241 6.12 15.42 -9.15
N PHE A 242 7.43 15.33 -9.37
CA PHE A 242 8.32 14.45 -8.60
C PHE A 242 8.62 15.02 -7.21
N GLN A 243 8.86 16.33 -7.13
CA GLN A 243 8.99 17.12 -5.92
C GLN A 243 7.69 17.16 -5.12
N LEU A 244 6.52 17.17 -5.77
CA LEU A 244 5.24 16.96 -5.07
C LEU A 244 5.21 15.57 -4.42
N ALA A 245 5.56 14.52 -5.17
CA ALA A 245 5.56 13.16 -4.65
C ALA A 245 6.55 12.97 -3.49
N ASP A 246 7.76 13.51 -3.61
CA ASP A 246 8.75 13.54 -2.53
C ASP A 246 8.27 14.38 -1.34
N GLY A 247 7.72 15.57 -1.58
CA GLY A 247 7.15 16.42 -0.54
C GLY A 247 6.07 15.72 0.27
N LEU A 248 5.18 14.97 -0.39
CA LEU A 248 4.17 14.14 0.28
C LEU A 248 4.81 12.99 1.08
N GLN A 249 5.79 12.30 0.50
CA GLN A 249 6.55 11.26 1.20
C GLN A 249 7.18 11.82 2.47
N TYR A 250 7.83 12.97 2.36
CA TYR A 250 8.50 13.66 3.45
C TYR A 250 7.51 14.06 4.54
N ILE A 251 6.36 14.64 4.17
CA ILE A 251 5.30 15.03 5.11
C ILE A 251 4.84 13.84 5.94
N PHE A 252 4.53 12.71 5.30
CA PHE A 252 4.06 11.52 6.00
C PHE A 252 5.15 10.81 6.81
N ALA A 253 6.41 10.88 6.37
CA ALA A 253 7.55 10.33 7.12
C ALA A 253 7.94 11.18 8.34
N HIS A 254 7.68 12.49 8.31
CA HIS A 254 8.15 13.47 9.29
C HIS A 254 7.02 14.22 10.01
N VAL A 255 5.83 13.60 10.15
CA VAL A 255 4.69 14.18 10.89
C VAL A 255 5.09 14.65 12.29
N GLY A 256 5.96 13.91 12.99
CA GLY A 256 6.42 14.29 14.33
C GLY A 256 7.33 15.51 14.39
N GLN A 257 7.95 15.89 13.27
CA GLN A 257 8.80 17.07 13.16
C GLN A 257 8.02 18.28 12.63
N LEU A 258 7.18 18.07 11.61
CA LEU A 258 6.38 19.12 10.97
C LEU A 258 5.18 19.55 11.80
N THR A 259 4.70 18.67 12.69
CA THR A 259 3.59 18.94 13.61
C THR A 259 3.99 18.67 15.06
N GLY A 260 3.12 19.03 15.99
CA GLY A 260 3.26 18.77 17.42
C GLY A 260 2.29 17.73 17.97
N MET A 261 1.61 16.92 17.13
CA MET A 261 0.50 16.05 17.55
C MET A 261 0.86 15.12 18.73
N TYR A 262 2.09 14.60 18.77
CA TYR A 262 2.56 13.69 19.81
C TYR A 262 2.55 14.30 21.21
N ARG A 263 2.63 15.63 21.35
CA ARG A 263 2.56 16.35 22.63
C ARG A 263 1.17 16.26 23.26
N TYR A 264 0.13 16.20 22.42
CA TYR A 264 -1.27 16.19 22.84
C TYR A 264 -1.90 14.78 22.81
N LYS A 265 -1.26 13.83 22.10
CA LYS A 265 -1.59 12.40 22.13
C LYS A 265 -0.35 11.54 21.88
N TYR A 266 0.33 11.15 22.95
CA TYR A 266 1.62 10.43 22.86
C TYR A 266 1.54 9.04 22.21
N LYS A 267 0.38 8.37 22.24
CA LYS A 267 0.18 7.08 21.57
C LYS A 267 0.49 7.13 20.06
N LEU A 268 0.44 8.32 19.45
CA LEU A 268 0.82 8.57 18.06
C LEU A 268 2.29 8.22 17.75
N MET A 269 3.15 8.13 18.75
CA MET A 269 4.54 7.67 18.58
C MET A 269 4.61 6.27 17.95
N ARG A 270 3.56 5.45 18.08
CA ARG A 270 3.45 4.17 17.34
C ARG A 270 3.46 4.40 15.83
N GLN A 271 2.64 5.34 15.32
CA GLN A 271 2.56 5.67 13.90
C GLN A 271 3.84 6.34 13.40
N ILE A 272 4.39 7.30 14.17
CA ILE A 272 5.63 8.00 13.78
C ILE A 272 6.79 7.00 13.63
N ARG A 273 6.95 6.06 14.58
CA ARG A 273 7.96 5.00 14.48
C ARG A 273 7.72 4.09 13.29
N MET A 274 6.47 3.69 13.04
CA MET A 274 6.11 2.87 11.89
C MET A 274 6.44 3.57 10.55
N CYS A 275 6.16 4.87 10.42
CA CYS A 275 6.51 5.64 9.22
C CYS A 275 8.03 5.73 9.03
N LYS A 276 8.79 5.89 10.12
CA LYS A 276 10.26 5.84 10.06
C LYS A 276 10.77 4.46 9.61
N ASP A 277 10.18 3.39 10.11
CA ASP A 277 10.54 2.03 9.71
C ASP A 277 10.20 1.77 8.22
N LEU A 278 9.06 2.26 7.74
CA LEU A 278 8.68 2.22 6.31
C LEU A 278 9.64 3.05 5.45
N LYS A 279 10.06 4.23 5.91
CA LYS A 279 11.06 5.06 5.22
C LYS A 279 12.37 4.29 5.04
N HIS A 280 12.87 3.63 6.09
CA HIS A 280 14.09 2.83 6.00
C HIS A 280 13.92 1.66 5.02
N LEU A 281 12.77 0.96 5.07
CA LEU A 281 12.47 -0.14 4.16
C LEU A 281 12.49 0.31 2.69
N ILE A 282 11.81 1.42 2.38
CA ILE A 282 11.64 1.92 1.02
C ILE A 282 12.98 2.46 0.49
N TYR A 283 13.66 3.33 1.24
CA TYR A 283 14.88 3.99 0.76
C TYR A 283 16.01 3.00 0.45
N TYR A 284 16.15 1.92 1.23
CA TYR A 284 17.20 0.93 1.00
C TYR A 284 16.90 -0.06 -0.12
N ARG A 285 15.67 -0.06 -0.65
CA ARG A 285 15.32 -0.71 -1.92
C ARG A 285 15.27 0.26 -3.10
N PHE A 286 15.07 1.56 -2.85
CA PHE A 286 14.99 2.59 -3.88
C PHE A 286 16.37 3.13 -4.27
N ASN A 287 17.23 3.44 -3.30
CA ASN A 287 18.58 3.99 -3.51
C ASN A 287 19.59 2.85 -3.69
N THR A 288 19.35 1.96 -4.66
CA THR A 288 20.26 0.87 -5.02
C THR A 288 20.69 0.97 -6.48
N GLY A 289 21.91 0.54 -6.78
CA GLY A 289 22.49 0.65 -8.12
C GLY A 289 22.92 2.10 -8.44
N PRO A 290 22.50 2.67 -9.59
CA PRO A 290 22.93 4.01 -10.00
C PRO A 290 22.28 5.15 -9.21
N VAL A 291 21.19 4.88 -8.48
CA VAL A 291 20.48 5.89 -7.68
C VAL A 291 21.21 6.15 -6.37
N GLY A 292 21.76 7.35 -6.24
CA GLY A 292 22.50 7.80 -5.06
C GLY A 292 21.63 8.11 -3.84
N LYS A 293 22.28 8.64 -2.79
CA LYS A 293 21.57 9.19 -1.63
C LYS A 293 21.18 10.65 -1.94
N GLY A 294 19.92 10.87 -2.29
CA GLY A 294 19.33 12.19 -2.45
C GLY A 294 18.14 12.41 -1.52
N PRO A 295 17.60 13.65 -1.48
CA PRO A 295 16.21 13.86 -1.09
C PRO A 295 15.30 12.94 -1.91
#